data_AF-A0A833J1I7-F1
#
_entry.id   AF-A0A833J1I7-F1
#
_cell.length_a   1.000
_cell.length_b   1.000
_cell.length_c   1.000
_cell.angle_alpha   90.00
_cell.angle_beta   90.00
_cell.angle_gamma   90.00
#
_symmetry.space_group_name_H-M   'P 1'
#
loop_
_entity.id
_entity.type
_entity.pdbx_description
1 polymer ?
#
loop_
_entity_poly.entity_id
_entity_poly.type
_entity_poly.pdbx_seq_one_letter_code
_entity_poly.pdbx_strand_id
1 'polypeptide(L)'
;MVDENETFFRDACAAFNARTLCDETAQYVARGRVYRDLPEDELSLIYVFGMREWDRIGHPRPQFFADAEGEYQVRGIKPPYNEVRAERERLFARAEAALRGMSDEDQDAFVTEIAETYAAEASRPN
;
A
#
# COMPACT_ATOMS: atom_id res chain seq x y z
N MET A 1 -3.02 -9.48 28.04
CA MET A 1 -1.71 -9.92 27.54
C MET A 1 -1.88 -10.11 26.05
N VAL A 2 -1.32 -9.20 25.25
CA VAL A 2 -1.23 -9.42 23.79
C VAL A 2 -0.19 -10.51 23.61
N ASP A 3 -0.51 -11.54 22.84
CA ASP A 3 0.38 -12.66 22.56
C ASP A 3 1.67 -12.11 21.90
N GLU A 4 2.84 -12.56 22.35
CA GLU A 4 4.13 -12.14 21.78
C GLU A 4 4.18 -12.42 20.27
N ASN A 5 3.52 -13.50 19.83
CA ASN A 5 3.37 -13.84 18.42
C ASN A 5 2.53 -12.82 17.64
N GLU A 6 1.47 -12.28 18.26
CA GLU A 6 0.61 -11.26 17.64
C GLU A 6 1.35 -9.93 17.48
N THR A 7 2.23 -9.60 18.42
CA THR A 7 3.07 -8.40 18.35
C THR A 7 4.12 -8.53 17.25
N PHE A 8 4.83 -9.66 17.20
CA PHE A 8 5.80 -9.93 16.13
C PHE A 8 5.17 -9.85 14.74
N PHE A 9 4.02 -10.50 14.53
CA PHE A 9 3.36 -10.50 13.23
C PHE A 9 2.92 -9.09 12.79
N ARG A 10 2.38 -8.29 13.74
CA ARG A 10 2.00 -6.90 13.49
C ARG A 10 3.20 -6.06 13.04
N ASP A 11 4.32 -6.19 13.74
CA ASP A 11 5.54 -5.45 13.44
C ASP A 11 6.14 -5.88 12.09
N ALA A 12 6.09 -7.18 11.78
CA ALA A 12 6.54 -7.70 10.49
C ALA A 12 5.69 -7.19 9.33
N CYS A 13 4.37 -7.21 9.46
CA CYS A 13 3.45 -6.61 8.49
C CYS A 13 3.69 -5.10 8.32
N ALA A 14 3.97 -4.37 9.41
CA ALA A 14 4.29 -2.95 9.35
C ALA A 14 5.59 -2.69 8.58
N ALA A 15 6.64 -3.48 8.81
CA ALA A 15 7.90 -3.38 8.08
C ALA A 15 7.73 -3.71 6.59
N PHE A 16 6.99 -4.77 6.27
CA PHE A 16 6.66 -5.12 4.89
C PHE A 16 5.91 -4.00 4.15
N ASN A 17 4.89 -3.42 4.79
CA ASN A 17 4.15 -2.30 4.23
C ASN A 17 5.03 -1.06 4.04
N ALA A 18 5.85 -0.73 5.03
CA ALA A 18 6.78 0.40 4.93
C ALA A 18 7.76 0.22 3.77
N ARG A 19 8.33 -0.98 3.62
CA ARG A 19 9.25 -1.29 2.52
C ARG A 19 8.56 -1.17 1.16
N THR A 20 7.40 -1.78 1.01
CA THR A 20 6.60 -1.70 -0.22
C THR A 20 6.30 -0.24 -0.58
N LEU A 21 5.86 0.57 0.39
CA LEU A 21 5.60 1.99 0.18
C LEU A 21 6.84 2.77 -0.25
N CYS A 22 8.01 2.49 0.35
CA CYS A 22 9.27 3.09 -0.04
C CYS A 22 9.64 2.74 -1.49
N ASP A 23 9.54 1.47 -1.87
CA ASP A 23 9.87 1.00 -3.21
C ASP A 23 8.91 1.61 -4.26
N GLU A 24 7.61 1.66 -3.99
CA GLU A 24 6.61 2.31 -4.85
C GLU A 24 6.88 3.82 -5.03
N THR A 25 7.21 4.50 -3.92
CA THR A 25 7.54 5.93 -3.94
C THR A 25 8.83 6.18 -4.72
N ALA A 26 9.86 5.34 -4.54
CA ALA A 26 11.11 5.43 -5.30
C ALA A 26 10.88 5.23 -6.80
N GLN A 27 10.03 4.27 -7.18
CA GLN A 27 9.65 4.06 -8.58
C GLN A 27 8.92 5.28 -9.17
N TYR A 28 8.00 5.90 -8.40
CA TYR A 28 7.34 7.14 -8.81
C TYR A 28 8.34 8.28 -9.04
N VAL A 29 9.28 8.47 -8.11
CA VAL A 29 10.34 9.48 -8.24
C VAL A 29 11.21 9.19 -9.47
N ALA A 30 11.56 7.94 -9.72
CA ALA A 30 12.35 7.52 -10.89
C ALA A 30 11.62 7.79 -12.22
N ARG A 31 10.28 7.75 -12.24
CA ARG A 31 9.46 8.15 -13.40
C ARG A 31 9.41 9.67 -13.61
N GLY A 32 10.02 10.47 -12.74
CA GLY A 32 10.18 11.92 -12.93
C GLY A 32 9.20 12.79 -12.15
N ARG A 33 8.37 12.21 -11.26
CA ARG A 33 7.31 12.91 -10.52
C ARG A 33 6.34 13.67 -11.43
N VAL A 34 5.59 12.93 -12.25
CA VAL A 34 4.69 13.46 -13.28
C VAL A 34 3.61 14.43 -12.76
N TYR A 35 3.32 14.41 -11.46
CA TYR A 35 2.32 15.25 -10.81
C TYR A 35 2.92 16.32 -9.90
N ARG A 36 4.24 16.56 -9.98
CA ARG A 36 4.95 17.52 -9.12
C ARG A 36 4.30 18.90 -9.06
N ASP A 37 3.88 19.41 -10.21
CA ASP A 37 3.39 20.78 -10.35
C ASP A 37 1.86 20.88 -10.23
N LEU A 38 1.16 19.76 -10.00
CA LEU A 38 -0.30 19.79 -9.82
C LEU A 38 -0.68 20.39 -8.46
N PRO A 39 -1.62 21.32 -8.42
CA PRO A 39 -2.30 21.73 -7.20
C PRO A 39 -2.92 20.54 -6.42
N GLU A 40 -3.09 20.67 -5.11
CA GLU A 40 -3.61 19.60 -4.26
C GLU A 40 -5.07 19.23 -4.59
N ASP A 41 -5.89 20.20 -4.98
CA ASP A 41 -7.27 19.99 -5.42
C ASP A 41 -7.32 19.15 -6.71
N GLU A 42 -6.47 19.44 -7.69
CA GLU A 42 -6.36 18.63 -8.91
C GLU A 42 -5.83 17.23 -8.63
N LEU A 43 -4.81 17.11 -7.77
CA LEU A 43 -4.28 15.81 -7.32
C LEU A 43 -5.35 14.99 -6.58
N SER A 44 -6.20 15.65 -5.79
CA SER A 44 -7.31 15.01 -5.07
C SER A 44 -8.34 14.41 -6.03
N LEU A 45 -8.66 15.12 -7.12
CA LEU A 45 -9.56 14.60 -8.16
C LEU A 45 -9.00 13.34 -8.81
N ILE A 46 -7.70 13.32 -9.13
CA ILE A 46 -7.02 12.13 -9.69
C ILE A 46 -7.07 10.97 -8.70
N TYR A 47 -6.81 11.23 -7.42
CA TYR A 47 -6.85 10.20 -6.38
C TYR A 47 -8.24 9.59 -6.23
N VAL A 48 -9.28 10.42 -6.09
CA VAL A 48 -10.66 9.94 -5.92
C VAL A 48 -11.11 9.15 -7.15
N PHE A 49 -10.81 9.64 -8.35
CA PHE A 49 -11.10 8.93 -9.59
C PHE A 49 -10.36 7.60 -9.66
N GLY A 50 -9.06 7.60 -9.41
CA GLY A 50 -8.22 6.40 -9.46
C GLY A 50 -8.63 5.34 -8.45
N MET A 51 -9.04 5.73 -7.25
CA MET A 51 -9.54 4.81 -6.24
C MET A 51 -10.87 4.15 -6.64
N ARG A 52 -11.81 4.92 -7.19
CA ARG A 52 -13.08 4.39 -7.71
C ARG A 52 -12.85 3.46 -8.89
N GLU A 53 -11.91 3.82 -9.76
CA GLU A 53 -11.56 2.99 -10.90
C GLU A 53 -10.89 1.69 -10.46
N TRP A 54 -9.97 1.76 -9.49
CA TRP A 54 -9.35 0.57 -8.92
C TRP A 54 -10.37 -0.33 -8.20
N ASP A 55 -11.31 0.25 -7.46
CA ASP A 55 -12.43 -0.49 -6.87
C ASP A 55 -13.25 -1.24 -7.94
N ARG A 56 -13.46 -0.60 -9.10
CA ARG A 56 -14.22 -1.15 -10.22
C ARG A 56 -13.48 -2.26 -10.97
N ILE A 57 -12.21 -2.06 -11.30
CA ILE A 57 -11.46 -2.99 -12.17
C ILE A 57 -10.72 -4.08 -11.41
N GLY A 58 -10.47 -3.90 -10.11
CA GLY A 58 -9.64 -4.80 -9.32
C GLY A 58 -8.16 -4.72 -9.69
N HIS A 59 -7.41 -5.82 -9.52
CA HIS A 59 -5.98 -5.83 -9.83
C HIS A 59 -5.71 -6.04 -11.33
N PRO A 60 -4.63 -5.43 -11.87
CA PRO A 60 -3.67 -4.57 -11.19
C PRO A 60 -4.17 -3.12 -11.00
N ARG A 61 -3.64 -2.46 -9.97
CA ARG A 61 -3.89 -1.03 -9.68
C ARG A 61 -3.47 -0.17 -10.90
N PRO A 62 -4.29 0.81 -11.34
CA PRO A 62 -3.91 1.70 -12.44
C PRO A 62 -2.65 2.52 -12.14
N GLN A 63 -1.76 2.66 -13.14
CA GLN A 63 -0.49 3.38 -12.97
C GLN A 63 -0.68 4.85 -12.59
N PHE A 64 -1.64 5.54 -13.21
CA PHE A 64 -1.93 6.95 -12.89
C PHE A 64 -2.37 7.13 -11.44
N PHE A 65 -3.04 6.12 -10.85
CA PHE A 65 -3.44 6.16 -9.45
C PHE A 65 -2.25 5.91 -8.53
N ALA A 66 -1.39 4.95 -8.87
CA ALA A 66 -0.13 4.72 -8.17
C ALA A 66 0.78 5.97 -8.18
N ASP A 67 0.81 6.72 -9.29
CA ASP A 67 1.57 7.97 -9.39
C ASP A 67 0.97 9.09 -8.53
N ALA A 68 -0.37 9.13 -8.37
CA ALA A 68 -1.01 10.07 -7.45
C ALA A 68 -0.69 9.73 -5.99
N GLU A 69 -0.75 8.45 -5.62
CA GLU A 69 -0.33 7.97 -4.30
C GLU A 69 1.13 8.30 -4.01
N GLY A 70 2.03 8.07 -4.97
CA GLY A 70 3.44 8.42 -4.85
C GLY A 70 3.65 9.93 -4.61
N GLU A 71 2.91 10.80 -5.29
CA GLU A 71 3.03 12.25 -5.07
C GLU A 71 2.55 12.69 -3.68
N TYR A 72 1.46 12.12 -3.16
CA TYR A 72 1.03 12.36 -1.77
C TYR A 72 2.12 11.96 -0.77
N GLN A 73 2.77 10.80 -0.97
CA GLN A 73 3.88 10.35 -0.13
C GLN A 73 5.07 11.30 -0.18
N VAL A 74 5.50 11.70 -1.39
CA VAL A 74 6.65 12.62 -1.56
C VAL A 74 6.36 13.99 -0.94
N ARG A 75 5.12 14.49 -1.05
CA ARG A 75 4.72 15.77 -0.45
C ARG A 75 4.51 15.69 1.06
N GLY A 76 4.40 14.49 1.64
CA GLY A 76 4.11 14.30 3.06
C GLY A 76 2.71 14.77 3.47
N ILE A 77 1.76 14.79 2.54
CA ILE A 77 0.36 15.18 2.79
C ILE A 77 -0.55 13.96 2.70
N LYS A 78 -1.68 14.02 3.42
CA LYS A 78 -2.64 12.91 3.46
C LYS A 78 -3.54 12.95 2.22
N PRO A 79 -3.73 11.83 1.51
CA PRO A 79 -4.77 11.70 0.51
C PRO A 79 -6.19 11.96 1.07
N PRO A 80 -7.18 12.26 0.22
CA PRO A 80 -8.56 12.50 0.62
C PRO A 80 -9.29 11.20 1.01
N TYR A 81 -8.79 10.49 2.02
CA TYR A 81 -9.28 9.19 2.46
C TYR A 81 -10.76 9.17 2.84
N ASN A 82 -11.29 10.30 3.30
CA ASN A 82 -12.68 10.43 3.70
C ASN A 82 -13.63 10.36 2.49
N GLU A 83 -13.20 10.85 1.32
CA GLU A 83 -14.02 10.91 0.10
C GLU A 83 -14.15 9.55 -0.60
N VAL A 84 -13.25 8.62 -0.30
CA VAL A 84 -13.19 7.28 -0.90
C VAL A 84 -13.30 6.16 0.15
N ARG A 85 -13.86 6.48 1.33
CA ARG A 85 -13.91 5.55 2.46
C ARG A 85 -14.61 4.24 2.07
N ALA A 86 -15.73 4.32 1.37
CA ALA A 86 -16.51 3.15 0.99
C ALA A 86 -15.76 2.26 -0.01
N GLU A 87 -15.07 2.85 -0.98
CA GLU A 87 -14.21 2.16 -1.95
C GLU A 87 -13.06 1.45 -1.24
N ARG A 88 -12.44 2.11 -0.23
CA ARG A 88 -11.36 1.52 0.57
C ARG A 88 -11.85 0.31 1.34
N GLU A 89 -12.97 0.45 2.05
CA GLU A 89 -13.59 -0.65 2.80
C GLU A 89 -13.91 -1.84 1.88
N ARG A 90 -14.40 -1.61 0.66
CA ARG A 90 -14.66 -2.68 -0.32
C ARG A 90 -13.38 -3.34 -0.83
N LEU A 91 -12.32 -2.58 -1.13
CA LEU A 91 -11.02 -3.15 -1.53
C LEU A 91 -10.42 -3.98 -0.40
N PHE A 92 -10.46 -3.50 0.84
CA PHE A 92 -9.99 -4.26 2.00
C PHE A 92 -10.77 -5.56 2.18
N ALA A 93 -12.11 -5.53 2.07
CA ALA A 93 -12.92 -6.73 2.17
C ALA A 93 -12.60 -7.75 1.05
N ARG A 94 -12.32 -7.29 -0.18
CA ARG A 94 -11.88 -8.18 -1.28
C ARG A 94 -10.50 -8.77 -1.01
N ALA A 95 -9.56 -7.98 -0.51
CA ALA A 95 -8.23 -8.47 -0.15
C ALA A 95 -8.30 -9.51 0.99
N GLU A 96 -9.10 -9.25 2.03
CA GLU A 96 -9.33 -10.20 3.12
C GLU A 96 -9.95 -11.51 2.64
N ALA A 97 -10.95 -11.42 1.75
CA ALA A 97 -11.56 -12.61 1.15
C ALA A 97 -10.56 -13.40 0.28
N ALA A 98 -9.69 -12.71 -0.46
CA ALA A 98 -8.63 -13.34 -1.24
C ALA A 98 -7.61 -14.06 -0.33
N LEU A 99 -7.15 -13.41 0.74
CA LEU A 99 -6.24 -14.01 1.72
C LEU A 99 -6.84 -15.27 2.35
N ARG A 100 -8.12 -15.23 2.73
CA ARG A 100 -8.82 -16.41 3.28
C ARG A 100 -9.02 -17.54 2.27
N GLY A 101 -8.99 -17.22 0.98
CA GLY A 101 -9.10 -18.20 -0.11
C GLY A 101 -7.77 -18.79 -0.56
N MET A 102 -6.64 -18.32 -0.01
CA MET A 102 -5.31 -18.86 -0.31
C MET A 102 -5.15 -20.28 0.26
N SER A 103 -4.43 -21.13 -0.46
CA SER A 103 -4.04 -22.45 0.04
C SER A 103 -3.07 -22.31 1.22
N ASP A 104 -2.94 -23.36 2.04
CA ASP A 104 -1.98 -23.36 3.16
C ASP A 104 -0.54 -23.12 2.65
N GLU A 105 -0.18 -23.68 1.49
CA GLU A 105 1.14 -23.46 0.85
C GLU A 105 1.35 -21.98 0.46
N ASP A 106 0.33 -21.33 -0.11
CA ASP A 106 0.42 -19.92 -0.48
C ASP A 106 0.45 -19.01 0.76
N GLN A 107 -0.27 -19.38 1.83
CA GLN A 107 -0.25 -18.66 3.09
C GLN A 107 1.14 -18.75 3.76
N ASP A 108 1.74 -19.94 3.79
CA ASP A 108 3.08 -20.15 4.33
C ASP A 108 4.15 -19.36 3.56
N ALA A 109 4.04 -19.33 2.22
CA ALA A 109 4.92 -18.53 1.37
C ALA A 109 4.78 -17.03 1.68
N PHE A 110 3.55 -16.52 1.81
CA PHE A 110 3.29 -15.13 2.15
C PHE A 110 3.80 -14.74 3.54
N VAL A 111 3.60 -15.60 4.54
CA VAL A 111 4.12 -15.39 5.90
C VAL A 111 5.65 -15.39 5.91
N THR A 112 6.28 -16.26 5.14
CA THR A 112 7.75 -16.32 5.01
C THR A 112 8.30 -15.02 4.44
N GLU A 113 7.70 -14.48 3.37
CA GLU A 113 8.09 -13.21 2.76
C GLU A 113 8.00 -12.03 3.75
N ILE A 114 6.92 -11.96 4.52
CA ILE A 114 6.74 -10.94 5.57
C ILE A 114 7.85 -11.06 6.63
N ALA A 115 8.14 -12.28 7.09
CA ALA A 115 9.16 -12.53 8.11
C ALA A 115 10.58 -12.19 7.61
N GLU A 116 10.91 -12.56 6.38
CA GLU A 116 12.19 -12.23 5.74
C GLU A 116 12.37 -10.72 5.58
N THR A 117 11.32 -10.00 5.18
CA THR A 117 11.35 -8.54 5.05
C THR A 117 11.60 -7.89 6.41
N TYR A 118 10.91 -8.33 7.46
CA TYR A 118 11.15 -7.84 8.83
C TYR A 118 12.59 -8.08 9.29
N ALA A 119 13.12 -9.29 9.08
CA ALA A 119 14.50 -9.62 9.45
C ALA A 119 15.52 -8.76 8.68
N ALA A 120 15.28 -8.50 7.40
CA ALA A 120 16.14 -7.66 6.57
C ALA A 120 16.13 -6.20 7.04
N GLU A 121 14.95 -5.63 7.36
CA GLU A 121 14.83 -4.26 7.88
C GLU A 121 15.44 -4.14 9.29
N ALA A 122 15.25 -5.13 10.17
CA ALA A 122 15.84 -5.15 11.52
C ALA A 122 17.38 -5.27 11.50
N SER A 123 17.95 -5.83 10.44
CA SER A 123 19.40 -6.00 10.26
C SER A 123 20.07 -4.81 9.56
N ARG A 124 19.30 -3.80 9.11
CA ARG A 124 19.88 -2.60 8.47
C ARG A 124 20.59 -1.74 9.51
N PRO A 125 21.88 -1.39 9.32
CA PRO A 125 22.56 -0.43 10.18
C PRO A 125 21.96 0.97 9.98
N ASN A 126 21.76 1.69 11.09
CA ASN A 126 21.33 3.10 11.12
C ASN A 126 22.27 4.02 10.33
#